data_AF-A0A401R1F8-F1
#
_entry.id   AF-A0A401R1F8-F1
#
_cell.length_a   1.000
_cell.length_b   1.000
_cell.length_c   1.000
_cell.angle_alpha   90.00
_cell.angle_beta   90.00
_cell.angle_gamma   90.00
#
_symmetry.space_group_name_H-M   'P 1'
#
loop_
_entity.id
_entity.type
_entity.pdbx_description
1 polymer ?
#
loop_
_entity_poly.entity_id
_entity_poly.type
_entity_poly.pdbx_seq_one_letter_code
_entity_poly.pdbx_strand_id
1 'polypeptide(L)'
;MRSMIGTWTRLDAMAREAAVAPDRAGALAVVERAHRADELTALRQRVSRLSPRNAEAAAMRVAVIAVSCGWSALDPQAPAAREVANEAFLELWAAIAHRIDHDQFVALPTLALHNWAPERKPRRHIPIDQLARTEQLVPIVRWAPEGQPLSRLDRLMLAATRLEAHGIWLFRLADTLAGRAPDDSSTPTALRRLVRIQHALRAQLHSEAAELAAAPATDQQRAVLGALAEQGALEPPVLQAADAVLGIGGRRLGEGRRQHLRRHLPAQHRAWLSAMDRHCAPVRTLAHRGGPDAAVYREAQESLIALRRTYTALVHTAAAPTPGPFPEAA
;
A
#
# COMPACT_ATOMS: atom_id res chain seq x y z
N MET A 1 -18.69 -6.76 -0.12
CA MET A 1 -18.43 -5.66 0.83
C MET A 1 -17.57 -6.21 1.96
N ARG A 2 -16.45 -5.57 2.33
CA ARG A 2 -15.57 -6.01 3.44
C ARG A 2 -16.03 -5.39 4.78
N SER A 3 -17.33 -5.51 5.06
CA SER A 3 -17.90 -5.06 6.33
C SER A 3 -17.57 -6.10 7.39
N MET A 4 -17.06 -5.64 8.54
CA MET A 4 -16.95 -6.48 9.72
C MET A 4 -18.35 -6.72 10.28
N ILE A 5 -18.55 -7.86 10.94
CA ILE A 5 -19.82 -8.26 11.55
C ILE A 5 -19.60 -8.68 13.01
N GLY A 6 -20.67 -8.62 13.81
CA GLY A 6 -20.63 -9.01 15.22
C GLY A 6 -19.61 -8.20 16.01
N THR A 7 -18.85 -8.85 16.89
CA THR A 7 -17.86 -8.18 17.76
C THR A 7 -16.81 -7.37 17.00
N TRP A 8 -16.55 -7.69 15.74
CA TRP A 8 -15.54 -7.01 14.93
C TRP A 8 -15.98 -5.63 14.39
N THR A 9 -17.27 -5.27 14.52
CA THR A 9 -17.72 -3.89 14.23
C THR A 9 -17.07 -2.88 15.17
N ARG A 10 -16.72 -3.30 16.39
CA ARG A 10 -15.98 -2.46 17.35
C ARG A 10 -14.58 -2.10 16.85
N LEU A 11 -13.87 -3.06 16.23
CA LEU A 11 -12.58 -2.78 15.60
C LEU A 11 -12.71 -1.81 14.42
N ASP A 12 -13.80 -1.90 13.65
CA ASP A 12 -14.10 -0.94 12.59
C ASP A 12 -14.34 0.48 13.16
N ALA A 13 -15.15 0.58 14.22
CA ALA A 13 -15.42 1.85 14.89
C ALA A 13 -14.14 2.48 15.48
N MET A 14 -13.32 1.70 16.18
CA MET A 14 -12.02 2.15 16.71
C MET A 14 -11.10 2.67 15.60
N ALA A 15 -10.99 1.94 14.48
CA ALA A 15 -10.15 2.38 13.37
C ALA A 15 -10.66 3.67 12.72
N ARG A 16 -11.98 3.83 12.57
CA ARG A 16 -12.59 5.09 12.09
C ARG A 16 -12.29 6.24 13.03
N GLU A 17 -12.49 6.05 14.33
CA GLU A 17 -12.26 7.09 15.33
C GLU A 17 -10.77 7.51 15.38
N ALA A 18 -9.85 6.54 15.36
CA ALA A 18 -8.41 6.81 15.35
C ALA A 18 -7.94 7.48 14.05
N ALA A 19 -8.53 7.17 12.90
CA ALA A 19 -8.18 7.76 11.61
C ALA A 19 -8.55 9.24 11.49
N VAL A 20 -9.61 9.67 12.18
CA VAL A 20 -10.10 11.07 12.14
C VAL A 20 -9.73 11.86 13.40
N ALA A 21 -9.00 11.26 14.33
CA ALA A 21 -8.50 11.94 15.52
C ALA A 21 -7.64 13.15 15.10
N PRO A 22 -7.76 14.31 15.78
CA PRO A 22 -7.04 15.51 15.36
C PRO A 22 -5.51 15.36 15.46
N ASP A 23 -5.04 14.53 16.39
CA ASP A 23 -3.63 14.29 16.67
C ASP A 23 -3.39 12.87 17.21
N ARG A 24 -2.12 12.59 17.51
CA ARG A 24 -1.67 11.34 18.10
C ARG A 24 -2.30 11.06 19.47
N ALA A 25 -2.45 12.08 20.32
CA ALA A 25 -2.99 11.91 21.67
C ALA A 25 -4.47 11.48 21.62
N GLY A 26 -5.24 12.06 20.71
CA GLY A 26 -6.61 11.66 20.42
C GLY A 26 -6.70 10.20 19.97
N ALA A 27 -5.82 9.77 19.06
CA ALA A 27 -5.78 8.37 18.61
C ALA A 27 -5.41 7.39 19.73
N LEU A 28 -4.45 7.75 20.59
CA LEU A 28 -4.08 6.96 21.77
C LEU A 28 -5.25 6.83 22.76
N ALA A 29 -6.02 7.90 22.97
CA ALA A 29 -7.18 7.88 23.85
C ALA A 29 -8.28 6.90 23.38
N VAL A 30 -8.40 6.65 22.07
CA VAL A 30 -9.30 5.60 21.52
C VAL A 30 -8.87 4.22 22.01
N VAL A 31 -7.57 3.90 21.90
CA VAL A 31 -7.02 2.60 22.33
C VAL A 31 -7.19 2.42 23.84
N GLU A 32 -6.89 3.45 24.63
CA GLU A 32 -7.05 3.40 26.10
C GLU A 32 -8.51 3.25 26.54
N ARG A 33 -9.46 3.83 25.82
CA ARG A 33 -10.89 3.63 26.10
C ARG A 33 -11.32 2.20 25.80
N ALA A 34 -10.88 1.65 24.67
CA ALA A 34 -11.16 0.27 24.29
C ALA A 34 -10.53 -0.75 25.22
N HIS A 35 -9.33 -0.46 25.73
CA HIS A 35 -8.66 -1.26 26.75
C HIS A 35 -9.49 -1.30 28.05
N ARG A 36 -9.89 -0.13 28.57
CA ARG A 36 -10.73 -0.04 29.79
C ARG A 36 -12.10 -0.71 29.67
N ALA A 37 -12.60 -0.87 28.45
CA ALA A 37 -13.85 -1.56 28.15
C ALA A 37 -13.67 -3.05 27.79
N ASP A 38 -12.48 -3.61 28.02
CA ASP A 38 -12.11 -5.01 27.71
C ASP A 38 -12.29 -5.42 26.23
N GLU A 39 -12.40 -4.44 25.32
CA GLU A 39 -12.70 -4.72 23.91
C GLU A 39 -11.52 -5.35 23.18
N LEU A 40 -10.30 -4.92 23.50
CA LEU A 40 -9.07 -5.44 22.91
C LEU A 40 -8.86 -6.91 23.24
N THR A 41 -9.01 -7.26 24.53
CA THR A 41 -8.94 -8.65 25.02
C THR A 41 -10.04 -9.51 24.37
N ALA A 42 -11.27 -9.00 24.31
CA ALA A 42 -12.39 -9.68 23.68
C ALA A 42 -12.15 -9.94 22.17
N LEU A 43 -11.56 -8.99 21.45
CA LEU A 43 -11.19 -9.17 20.04
C LEU A 43 -10.06 -10.20 19.89
N ARG A 44 -9.02 -10.12 20.71
CA ARG A 44 -7.87 -11.04 20.67
C ARG A 44 -8.31 -12.51 20.78
N GLN A 45 -9.17 -12.82 21.73
CA GLN A 45 -9.68 -14.19 21.96
C GLN A 45 -10.45 -14.76 20.75
N ARG A 46 -10.90 -13.92 19.82
CA ARG A 46 -11.70 -14.31 18.65
C ARG A 46 -10.89 -14.35 17.35
N VAL A 47 -9.62 -13.93 17.34
CA VAL A 47 -8.78 -13.86 16.13
C VAL A 47 -8.69 -15.21 15.42
N SER A 48 -8.58 -16.31 16.16
CA SER A 48 -8.50 -17.67 15.60
C SER A 48 -9.74 -18.07 14.77
N ARG A 49 -10.88 -17.41 14.98
CA ARG A 49 -12.14 -17.65 14.26
C ARG A 49 -12.27 -16.83 12.98
N LEU A 50 -11.33 -15.93 12.69
CA LEU A 50 -11.35 -15.15 11.47
C LEU A 50 -11.06 -16.03 10.26
N SER A 51 -11.90 -15.92 9.22
CA SER A 51 -11.51 -16.38 7.89
C SER A 51 -10.31 -15.58 7.38
N PRO A 52 -9.50 -16.11 6.45
CA PRO A 52 -8.33 -15.39 5.92
C PRO A 52 -8.67 -13.96 5.44
N ARG A 53 -9.78 -13.83 4.70
CA ARG A 53 -10.26 -12.53 4.20
C ARG A 53 -10.61 -11.54 5.33
N ASN A 54 -11.22 -12.03 6.41
CA ASN A 54 -11.56 -11.16 7.54
C ASN A 54 -10.34 -10.85 8.42
N ALA A 55 -9.32 -11.73 8.42
CA ALA A 55 -8.04 -11.46 9.06
C ALA A 55 -7.28 -10.33 8.36
N GLU A 56 -7.20 -10.31 7.03
CA GLU A 56 -6.65 -9.18 6.27
C GLU A 56 -7.42 -7.86 6.53
N ALA A 57 -8.75 -7.95 6.61
CA ALA A 57 -9.59 -6.81 6.92
C ALA A 57 -9.37 -6.28 8.35
N ALA A 58 -9.12 -7.18 9.32
CA ALA A 58 -8.75 -6.82 10.68
C ALA A 58 -7.34 -6.22 10.73
N ALA A 59 -6.37 -6.80 10.00
CA ALA A 59 -5.00 -6.28 9.89
C ALA A 59 -4.99 -4.85 9.35
N MET A 60 -5.79 -4.54 8.33
CA MET A 60 -5.94 -3.16 7.85
C MET A 60 -6.41 -2.20 8.94
N ARG A 61 -7.38 -2.59 9.77
CA ARG A 61 -7.90 -1.74 10.85
C ARG A 61 -6.89 -1.56 11.98
N VAL A 62 -6.17 -2.62 12.34
CA VAL A 62 -5.04 -2.52 13.27
C VAL A 62 -3.94 -1.62 12.72
N ALA A 63 -3.64 -1.72 11.41
CA ALA A 63 -2.64 -0.87 10.78
C ALA A 63 -3.04 0.61 10.84
N VAL A 64 -4.31 0.93 10.56
CA VAL A 64 -4.85 2.30 10.71
C VAL A 64 -4.66 2.79 12.14
N ILE A 65 -5.07 2.02 13.15
CA ILE A 65 -4.92 2.41 14.56
C ILE A 65 -3.44 2.61 14.91
N ALA A 66 -2.57 1.69 14.51
CA ALA A 66 -1.14 1.74 14.80
C ALA A 66 -0.47 2.96 14.17
N VAL A 67 -0.75 3.28 12.89
CA VAL A 67 -0.18 4.49 12.27
C VAL A 67 -0.72 5.77 12.89
N SER A 68 -2.02 5.83 13.23
CA SER A 68 -2.61 6.99 13.91
C SER A 68 -2.01 7.23 15.29
N CYS A 69 -1.61 6.17 16.00
CA CYS A 69 -0.96 6.24 17.30
C CYS A 69 0.55 6.52 17.22
N GLY A 70 1.12 6.60 16.02
CA GLY A 70 2.56 6.80 15.80
C GLY A 70 3.41 5.56 16.03
N TRP A 71 2.82 4.36 15.94
CA TRP A 71 3.50 3.07 16.14
C TRP A 71 3.88 2.37 14.83
N SER A 72 4.09 3.13 13.74
CA SER A 72 4.34 2.58 12.40
C SER A 72 5.61 1.72 12.29
N ALA A 73 6.62 1.99 13.12
CA ALA A 73 7.88 1.25 13.16
C ALA A 73 7.96 0.22 14.30
N LEU A 74 6.88 0.07 15.08
CA LEU A 74 6.88 -0.78 16.26
C LEU A 74 6.78 -2.25 15.89
N ASP A 75 7.67 -3.07 16.46
CA ASP A 75 7.51 -4.52 16.46
C ASP A 75 6.65 -4.90 17.67
N PRO A 76 5.42 -5.43 17.48
CA PRO A 76 4.53 -5.74 18.59
C PRO A 76 5.05 -6.87 19.50
N GLN A 77 6.05 -7.64 19.08
CA GLN A 77 6.68 -8.69 19.89
C GLN A 77 7.88 -8.20 20.71
N ALA A 78 8.44 -7.03 20.36
CA ALA A 78 9.63 -6.54 21.03
C ALA A 78 9.31 -6.12 22.49
N PRO A 79 10.15 -6.47 23.49
CA PRO A 79 9.93 -6.05 24.87
C PRO A 79 9.76 -4.54 25.05
N ALA A 80 10.55 -3.75 24.32
CA ALA A 80 10.49 -2.28 24.32
C ALA A 80 9.16 -1.72 23.80
N ALA A 81 8.37 -2.49 23.03
CA ALA A 81 7.06 -2.06 22.57
C ALA A 81 6.09 -1.82 23.74
N ARG A 82 6.20 -2.60 24.81
CA ARG A 82 5.36 -2.47 26.02
C ARG A 82 5.59 -1.16 26.77
N GLU A 83 6.71 -0.49 26.55
CA GLU A 83 7.01 0.81 27.14
C GLU A 83 6.29 1.96 26.40
N VAL A 84 5.87 1.73 25.15
CA VAL A 84 5.41 2.79 24.23
C VAL A 84 3.95 2.60 23.81
N ALA A 85 3.40 1.41 23.95
CA ALA A 85 2.07 1.06 23.48
C ALA A 85 1.31 0.16 24.47
N ASN A 86 -0.02 0.24 24.41
CA ASN A 86 -0.92 -0.55 25.24
C ASN A 86 -0.72 -2.06 25.01
N GLU A 87 -0.44 -2.81 26.08
CA GLU A 87 -0.13 -4.24 25.98
C GLU A 87 -1.27 -5.05 25.35
N ALA A 88 -2.53 -4.80 25.73
CA ALA A 88 -3.66 -5.52 25.14
C ALA A 88 -3.82 -5.24 23.63
N PHE A 89 -3.45 -4.04 23.17
CA PHE A 89 -3.42 -3.73 21.74
C PHE A 89 -2.27 -4.46 21.04
N LEU A 90 -1.07 -4.50 21.64
CA LEU A 90 0.07 -5.24 21.10
C LEU A 90 -0.24 -6.73 20.97
N GLU A 91 -0.89 -7.33 21.96
CA GLU A 91 -1.32 -8.73 21.89
C GLU A 91 -2.35 -8.99 20.78
N LEU A 92 -3.30 -8.06 20.56
CA LEU A 92 -4.25 -8.15 19.45
C LEU A 92 -3.53 -8.04 18.09
N TRP A 93 -2.61 -7.08 17.97
CA TRP A 93 -1.80 -6.90 16.77
C TRP A 93 -0.99 -8.16 16.48
N ALA A 94 -0.22 -8.65 17.45
CA ALA A 94 0.53 -9.90 17.40
C ALA A 94 -0.32 -11.09 16.94
N ALA A 95 -1.50 -11.27 17.52
CA ALA A 95 -2.39 -12.37 17.15
C ALA A 95 -2.86 -12.26 15.69
N ILE A 96 -3.17 -11.04 15.22
CA ILE A 96 -3.57 -10.80 13.83
C ILE A 96 -2.39 -11.03 12.88
N ALA A 97 -1.20 -10.51 13.20
CA ALA A 97 0.03 -10.72 12.44
C ALA A 97 0.31 -12.22 12.23
N HIS A 98 0.22 -13.00 13.31
CA HIS A 98 0.34 -14.45 13.24
C HIS A 98 -0.76 -15.09 12.37
N ARG A 99 -2.02 -14.62 12.47
CA ARG A 99 -3.15 -15.16 11.69
C ARG A 99 -2.99 -14.94 10.18
N ILE A 100 -2.34 -13.85 9.77
CA ILE A 100 -2.11 -13.51 8.36
C ILE A 100 -0.70 -13.89 7.86
N ASP A 101 0.14 -14.47 8.71
CA ASP A 101 1.55 -14.81 8.42
C ASP A 101 2.34 -13.60 7.88
N HIS A 102 2.20 -12.45 8.55
CA HIS A 102 2.83 -11.20 8.14
C HIS A 102 2.97 -10.25 9.33
N ASP A 103 4.18 -10.11 9.86
CA ASP A 103 4.41 -9.33 11.09
C ASP A 103 4.44 -7.81 10.84
N GLN A 104 5.05 -7.37 9.73
CA GLN A 104 5.30 -5.95 9.45
C GLN A 104 4.26 -5.35 8.51
N PHE A 105 2.98 -5.64 8.76
CA PHE A 105 1.88 -5.24 7.89
C PHE A 105 1.49 -3.76 7.97
N VAL A 106 2.09 -2.98 8.87
CA VAL A 106 1.80 -1.55 9.00
C VAL A 106 2.50 -0.78 7.88
N ALA A 107 1.82 -0.69 6.74
CA ALA A 107 2.35 -0.09 5.51
C ALA A 107 1.22 0.37 4.58
N LEU A 108 1.52 1.30 3.67
CA LEU A 108 0.56 1.82 2.70
C LEU A 108 -0.12 0.71 1.86
N PRO A 109 0.57 -0.34 1.39
CA PRO A 109 -0.10 -1.44 0.70
C PRO A 109 -1.23 -2.06 1.51
N THR A 110 -1.03 -2.30 2.81
CA THR A 110 -2.08 -2.82 3.70
C THR A 110 -3.20 -1.80 3.90
N LEU A 111 -2.83 -0.54 4.14
CA LEU A 111 -3.77 0.57 4.32
C LEU A 111 -4.59 0.85 3.06
N ALA A 112 -4.09 0.56 1.87
CA ALA A 112 -4.77 0.80 0.60
C ALA A 112 -5.57 -0.43 0.14
N LEU A 113 -4.90 -1.56 -0.06
CA LEU A 113 -5.46 -2.73 -0.79
C LEU A 113 -6.63 -3.40 -0.08
N HIS A 114 -6.70 -3.24 1.25
CA HIS A 114 -7.76 -3.78 2.08
C HIS A 114 -8.81 -2.73 2.49
N ASN A 115 -8.58 -1.45 2.20
CA ASN A 115 -9.39 -0.32 2.68
C ASN A 115 -10.22 0.35 1.58
N TRP A 116 -10.98 -0.43 0.82
CA TRP A 116 -11.81 0.13 -0.24
C TRP A 116 -13.05 -0.74 -0.51
N ALA A 117 -14.08 -0.09 -1.03
CA ALA A 117 -15.29 -0.70 -1.55
C ALA A 117 -15.78 0.09 -2.78
N PRO A 118 -16.57 -0.51 -3.68
CA PRO A 118 -17.30 0.29 -4.67
C PRO A 118 -18.34 1.15 -3.96
N GLU A 119 -18.51 2.39 -4.42
CA GLU A 119 -19.50 3.33 -3.89
C GLU A 119 -20.92 2.74 -3.97
N ARG A 120 -21.20 2.04 -5.07
CA ARG A 120 -22.48 1.37 -5.31
C ARG A 120 -22.27 -0.13 -5.38
N LYS A 121 -23.19 -0.91 -4.82
CA LYS A 121 -23.15 -2.37 -4.94
C LYS A 121 -23.27 -2.74 -6.42
N PRO A 122 -22.30 -3.48 -6.99
CA PRO A 122 -22.35 -3.85 -8.40
C PRO A 122 -23.58 -4.73 -8.67
N ARG A 123 -24.25 -4.48 -9.81
CA ARG A 123 -25.47 -5.21 -10.20
C ARG A 123 -25.20 -6.64 -10.67
N ARG A 124 -23.95 -6.96 -11.01
CA ARG A 124 -23.50 -8.27 -11.46
C ARG A 124 -22.22 -8.66 -10.72
N HIS A 125 -21.90 -9.95 -10.73
CA HIS A 125 -20.62 -10.41 -10.21
C HIS A 125 -19.49 -9.93 -11.13
N ILE A 126 -18.57 -9.13 -10.59
CA ILE A 126 -17.40 -8.58 -11.30
C ILE A 126 -16.16 -9.00 -10.50
N PRO A 127 -15.11 -9.54 -11.16
CA PRO A 127 -13.83 -9.82 -10.50
C PRO A 127 -13.27 -8.60 -9.76
N ILE A 128 -12.60 -8.82 -8.63
CA ILE A 128 -12.19 -7.72 -7.74
C ILE A 128 -11.24 -6.72 -8.41
N ASP A 129 -10.35 -7.20 -9.28
CA ASP A 129 -9.41 -6.38 -10.05
C ASP A 129 -10.15 -5.56 -11.12
N GLN A 130 -11.17 -6.12 -11.77
CA GLN A 130 -11.98 -5.39 -12.73
C GLN A 130 -12.80 -4.31 -12.00
N LEU A 131 -13.39 -4.67 -10.87
CA LEU A 131 -14.20 -3.76 -10.06
C LEU A 131 -13.37 -2.56 -9.57
N ALA A 132 -12.15 -2.79 -9.09
CA ALA A 132 -11.24 -1.72 -8.69
C ALA A 132 -10.83 -0.79 -9.86
N ARG A 133 -10.86 -1.28 -11.10
CA ARG A 133 -10.53 -0.48 -12.29
C ARG A 133 -11.70 0.32 -12.81
N THR A 134 -12.91 -0.24 -12.81
CA THR A 134 -14.06 0.34 -13.53
C THR A 134 -15.03 1.11 -12.65
N GLU A 135 -15.14 0.77 -11.36
CA GLU A 135 -16.12 1.40 -10.48
C GLU A 135 -15.54 2.64 -9.76
N GLN A 136 -16.44 3.50 -9.28
CA GLN A 136 -16.09 4.52 -8.31
C GLN A 136 -15.81 3.86 -6.96
N LEU A 137 -14.65 4.16 -6.38
CA LEU A 137 -14.19 3.54 -5.13
C LEU A 137 -14.30 4.54 -3.97
N VAL A 138 -14.62 4.01 -2.79
CA VAL A 138 -14.64 4.75 -1.53
C VAL A 138 -13.82 4.00 -0.47
N PRO A 139 -13.14 4.72 0.45
CA PRO A 139 -12.43 4.07 1.55
C PRO A 139 -13.43 3.39 2.50
N ILE A 140 -13.05 2.26 3.09
CA ILE A 140 -13.87 1.66 4.16
C ILE A 140 -13.70 2.47 5.44
N VAL A 141 -12.45 2.69 5.84
CA VAL A 141 -12.02 3.58 6.92
C VAL A 141 -11.46 4.83 6.26
N ARG A 142 -12.11 5.97 6.52
CA ARG A 142 -11.76 7.27 5.96
C ARG A 142 -10.90 8.05 6.96
N TRP A 143 -9.95 8.82 6.45
CA TRP A 143 -9.15 9.76 7.22
C TRP A 143 -9.73 11.17 7.22
N ALA A 144 -10.63 11.47 6.28
CA ALA A 144 -11.51 12.62 6.37
C ALA A 144 -12.73 12.31 7.26
N PRO A 145 -13.18 13.28 8.09
CA PRO A 145 -14.43 13.17 8.84
C PRO A 145 -15.65 12.87 7.95
N GLU A 146 -16.68 12.27 8.54
CA GLU A 146 -17.94 12.02 7.84
C GLU A 146 -18.57 13.33 7.34
N GLY A 147 -19.17 13.30 6.15
CA GLY A 147 -19.72 14.49 5.48
C GLY A 147 -18.69 15.42 4.82
N GLN A 148 -17.38 15.26 5.09
CA GLN A 148 -16.34 16.05 4.42
C GLN A 148 -15.87 15.40 3.11
N PRO A 149 -15.23 16.15 2.19
CA PRO A 149 -14.56 15.54 1.03
C PRO A 149 -13.42 14.60 1.45
N LEU A 150 -13.07 13.64 0.59
CA LEU A 150 -11.95 12.73 0.83
C LEU A 150 -10.64 13.49 1.02
N SER A 151 -9.83 13.07 2.00
CA SER A 151 -8.51 13.66 2.25
C SER A 151 -7.48 13.28 1.18
N ARG A 152 -6.33 13.95 1.18
CA ARG A 152 -5.20 13.55 0.31
C ARG A 152 -4.74 12.12 0.57
N LEU A 153 -4.73 11.68 1.84
CA LEU A 153 -4.37 10.30 2.21
C LEU A 153 -5.41 9.29 1.69
N ASP A 154 -6.70 9.59 1.84
CA ASP A 154 -7.78 8.76 1.27
C ASP A 154 -7.61 8.60 -0.25
N ARG A 155 -7.36 9.71 -0.95
CA ARG A 155 -7.15 9.71 -2.41
C ARG A 155 -5.89 8.96 -2.81
N LEU A 156 -4.79 9.10 -2.08
CA LEU A 156 -3.56 8.33 -2.33
C LEU A 156 -3.79 6.82 -2.15
N MET A 157 -4.53 6.40 -1.14
CA MET A 157 -4.86 4.98 -0.93
C MET A 157 -5.73 4.42 -2.08
N LEU A 158 -6.69 5.20 -2.58
CA LEU A 158 -7.50 4.80 -3.74
C LEU A 158 -6.67 4.76 -5.02
N ALA A 159 -5.78 5.73 -5.23
CA ALA A 159 -4.81 5.76 -6.33
C ALA A 159 -3.92 4.51 -6.34
N ALA A 160 -3.33 4.17 -5.18
CA ALA A 160 -2.53 2.97 -5.02
C ALA A 160 -3.34 1.68 -5.27
N THR A 161 -4.60 1.63 -4.82
CA THR A 161 -5.50 0.50 -5.09
C THR A 161 -5.75 0.32 -6.59
N ARG A 162 -6.03 1.41 -7.31
CA ARG A 162 -6.26 1.37 -8.77
C ARG A 162 -4.98 1.00 -9.52
N LEU A 163 -3.83 1.51 -9.07
CA LEU A 163 -2.53 1.17 -9.64
C LEU A 163 -2.28 -0.35 -9.53
N GLU A 164 -2.53 -0.96 -8.37
CA GLU A 164 -2.40 -2.41 -8.17
C GLU A 164 -3.40 -3.21 -9.02
N ALA A 165 -4.64 -2.73 -9.14
CA ALA A 165 -5.66 -3.40 -9.94
C ALA A 165 -5.32 -3.42 -11.44
N HIS A 166 -4.74 -2.34 -11.97
CA HIS A 166 -4.19 -2.32 -13.33
C HIS A 166 -2.86 -3.07 -13.44
N GLY A 167 -2.11 -3.15 -12.34
CA GLY A 167 -0.85 -3.86 -12.21
C GLY A 167 -0.91 -5.37 -12.46
N ILE A 168 -2.09 -6.01 -12.38
CA ILE A 168 -2.25 -7.45 -12.63
C ILE A 168 -1.67 -7.90 -13.98
N TRP A 169 -1.74 -7.05 -14.99
CA TRP A 169 -1.18 -7.34 -16.32
C TRP A 169 0.34 -7.34 -16.32
N LEU A 170 0.96 -6.53 -15.46
CA LEU A 170 2.41 -6.54 -15.26
C LEU A 170 2.86 -7.86 -14.65
N PHE A 171 2.16 -8.36 -13.62
CA PHE A 171 2.48 -9.66 -13.02
C PHE A 171 2.42 -10.80 -14.04
N ARG A 172 1.38 -10.82 -14.89
CA ARG A 172 1.26 -11.83 -15.96
C ARG A 172 2.40 -11.76 -16.98
N LEU A 173 2.86 -10.55 -17.32
CA LEU A 173 4.01 -10.37 -18.21
C LEU A 173 5.34 -10.70 -17.55
N ALA A 174 5.48 -10.44 -16.24
CA ALA A 174 6.64 -10.85 -15.47
C ALA A 174 6.81 -12.38 -15.54
N ASP A 175 5.73 -13.14 -15.36
CA ASP A 175 5.75 -14.60 -15.49
C ASP A 175 6.08 -15.05 -16.93
N THR A 176 5.69 -14.26 -17.95
CA THR A 176 6.04 -14.55 -19.35
C THR A 176 7.54 -14.38 -19.61
N LEU A 177 8.14 -13.35 -19.03
CA LEU A 177 9.56 -13.00 -19.16
C LEU A 177 10.47 -13.87 -18.29
N ALA A 178 9.94 -14.43 -17.20
CA ALA A 178 10.67 -15.27 -16.27
C ALA A 178 11.26 -16.50 -16.98
N GLY A 179 12.58 -16.69 -16.87
CA GLY A 179 13.30 -17.81 -17.45
C GLY A 179 13.51 -17.72 -18.96
N ARG A 180 13.08 -16.62 -19.62
CA ARG A 180 13.28 -16.44 -21.05
C ARG A 180 14.69 -15.98 -21.38
N ALA A 181 15.21 -16.51 -22.48
CA ALA A 181 16.46 -16.03 -23.04
C ALA A 181 16.25 -14.66 -23.72
N PRO A 182 17.27 -13.79 -23.74
CA PRO A 182 17.16 -12.47 -24.38
C PRO A 182 16.82 -12.49 -25.87
N ASP A 183 17.21 -13.57 -26.55
CA ASP A 183 17.03 -13.86 -27.98
C ASP A 183 15.74 -14.64 -28.28
N ASP A 184 14.95 -14.97 -27.25
CA ASP A 184 13.62 -15.54 -27.43
C ASP A 184 12.71 -14.52 -28.14
N SER A 185 12.06 -14.97 -29.22
CA SER A 185 11.21 -14.11 -30.07
C SER A 185 10.02 -13.48 -29.35
N SER A 186 9.61 -14.04 -28.21
CA SER A 186 8.54 -13.50 -27.36
C SER A 186 9.01 -12.37 -26.44
N THR A 187 10.30 -12.30 -26.10
CA THR A 187 10.88 -11.30 -25.20
C THR A 187 10.61 -9.86 -25.64
N PRO A 188 10.94 -9.42 -26.88
CA PRO A 188 10.67 -8.05 -27.29
C PRO A 188 9.17 -7.73 -27.34
N THR A 189 8.32 -8.70 -27.68
CA THR A 189 6.87 -8.52 -27.68
C THR A 189 6.33 -8.30 -26.26
N ALA A 190 6.82 -9.07 -25.29
CA ALA A 190 6.45 -8.92 -23.89
C ALA A 190 6.94 -7.58 -23.32
N LEU A 191 8.17 -7.15 -23.64
CA LEU A 191 8.70 -5.85 -23.22
C LEU A 191 7.89 -4.67 -23.79
N ARG A 192 7.49 -4.69 -25.08
CA ARG A 192 6.59 -3.66 -25.64
C ARG A 192 5.22 -3.64 -24.97
N ARG A 193 4.69 -4.80 -24.56
CA ARG A 193 3.44 -4.86 -23.78
C ARG A 193 3.63 -4.25 -22.38
N LEU A 194 4.78 -4.52 -21.74
CA LEU A 194 5.14 -3.95 -20.46
C LEU A 194 5.22 -2.42 -20.52
N VAL A 195 5.89 -1.86 -21.53
CA VAL A 195 5.95 -0.40 -21.80
C VAL A 195 4.56 0.20 -21.89
N ARG A 196 3.66 -0.40 -22.67
CA ARG A 196 2.27 0.08 -22.81
C ARG A 196 1.51 0.07 -21.49
N ILE A 197 1.67 -0.97 -20.68
CA ILE A 197 1.06 -1.04 -19.34
C ILE A 197 1.63 0.07 -18.45
N GLN A 198 2.96 0.27 -18.43
CA GLN A 198 3.59 1.33 -17.64
C GLN A 198 3.10 2.73 -18.05
N HIS A 199 2.90 2.98 -19.34
CA HIS A 199 2.29 4.23 -19.81
C HIS A 199 0.84 4.39 -19.35
N ALA A 200 0.03 3.34 -19.42
CA ALA A 200 -1.35 3.36 -18.94
C ALA A 200 -1.42 3.63 -17.43
N LEU A 201 -0.58 2.95 -16.64
CA LEU A 201 -0.45 3.20 -15.20
C LEU A 201 -0.03 4.64 -14.91
N ARG A 202 0.93 5.18 -15.67
CA ARG A 202 1.40 6.56 -15.49
C ARG A 202 0.32 7.59 -15.83
N ALA A 203 -0.43 7.36 -16.91
CA ALA A 203 -1.55 8.21 -17.30
C ALA A 203 -2.66 8.20 -16.23
N GLN A 204 -2.95 7.04 -15.64
CA GLN A 204 -3.88 6.93 -14.52
C GLN A 204 -3.41 7.77 -13.32
N LEU A 205 -2.15 7.65 -12.90
CA LEU A 205 -1.64 8.45 -11.78
C LEU A 205 -1.71 9.96 -12.06
N HIS A 206 -1.44 10.38 -13.29
CA HIS A 206 -1.60 11.79 -13.69
C HIS A 206 -3.05 12.26 -13.60
N SER A 207 -4.01 11.41 -14.00
CA SER A 207 -5.45 11.75 -13.90
C SER A 207 -5.91 11.92 -12.45
N GLU A 208 -5.29 11.20 -11.51
CA GLU A 208 -5.61 11.28 -10.07
C GLU A 208 -4.91 12.46 -9.38
N ALA A 209 -3.85 13.01 -9.98
CA ALA A 209 -2.99 14.01 -9.36
C ALA A 209 -3.72 15.32 -9.03
N ALA A 210 -4.59 15.80 -9.94
CA ALA A 210 -5.31 17.06 -9.76
C ALA A 210 -6.29 16.99 -8.59
N GLU A 211 -7.09 15.92 -8.51
CA GLU A 211 -8.05 15.74 -7.42
C GLU A 211 -7.35 15.48 -6.08
N LEU A 212 -6.21 14.78 -6.09
CA LEU A 212 -5.38 14.59 -4.90
C LEU A 212 -4.81 15.92 -4.41
N ALA A 213 -4.29 16.77 -5.30
CA ALA A 213 -3.73 18.07 -4.92
C ALA A 213 -4.79 19.00 -4.32
N ALA A 214 -6.01 18.98 -4.86
CA ALA A 214 -7.13 19.81 -4.39
C ALA A 214 -7.77 19.32 -3.09
N ALA A 215 -7.51 18.07 -2.67
CA ALA A 215 -8.09 17.52 -1.45
C ALA A 215 -7.48 18.10 -0.18
N PRO A 216 -8.25 18.17 0.93
CA PRO A 216 -7.75 18.61 2.23
C PRO A 216 -6.75 17.62 2.80
N ALA A 217 -5.78 18.12 3.57
CA ALA A 217 -4.86 17.32 4.36
C ALA A 217 -4.74 17.86 5.79
N THR A 218 -4.56 16.95 6.74
CA THR A 218 -4.29 17.28 8.16
C THR A 218 -2.83 16.99 8.53
N ASP A 219 -2.39 17.57 9.64
CA ASP A 219 -1.04 17.34 10.18
C ASP A 219 -0.83 15.88 10.59
N GLN A 220 -1.87 15.25 11.12
CA GLN A 220 -1.85 13.82 11.46
C GLN A 220 -1.61 12.96 10.21
N GLN A 221 -2.34 13.22 9.11
CA GLN A 221 -2.16 12.47 7.86
C GLN A 221 -0.75 12.65 7.28
N ARG A 222 -0.19 13.85 7.40
CA ARG A 222 1.20 14.14 7.05
C ARG A 222 2.19 13.36 7.90
N ALA A 223 2.00 13.34 9.22
CA ALA A 223 2.85 12.61 10.14
C ALA A 223 2.83 11.10 9.84
N VAL A 224 1.65 10.54 9.52
CA VAL A 224 1.50 9.15 9.09
C VAL A 224 2.29 8.88 7.81
N LEU A 225 2.14 9.71 6.78
CA LEU A 225 2.88 9.55 5.53
C LEU A 225 4.39 9.69 5.70
N GLY A 226 4.84 10.65 6.51
CA GLY A 226 6.26 10.84 6.86
C GLY A 226 6.84 9.60 7.56
N ALA A 227 6.16 9.10 8.59
CA ALA A 227 6.61 7.94 9.34
C ALA A 227 6.64 6.66 8.48
N LEU A 228 5.67 6.47 7.57
CA LEU A 228 5.70 5.36 6.61
C LEU A 228 6.82 5.54 5.56
N ALA A 229 7.12 6.77 5.15
CA ALA A 229 8.21 7.06 4.21
C ALA A 229 9.57 6.68 4.80
N GLU A 230 9.82 7.01 6.08
CA GLU A 230 11.05 6.68 6.79
C GLU A 230 11.29 5.16 6.86
N GLN A 231 10.22 4.38 6.94
CA GLN A 231 10.28 2.90 6.93
C GLN A 231 10.33 2.29 5.54
N GLY A 232 10.23 3.10 4.47
CA GLY A 232 10.08 2.59 3.11
C GLY A 232 8.77 1.81 2.89
N ALA A 233 7.75 2.09 3.71
CA ALA A 233 6.49 1.37 3.78
C ALA A 233 5.40 1.98 2.87
N LEU A 234 5.79 2.81 1.91
CA LEU A 234 4.86 3.48 0.98
C LEU A 234 4.76 2.78 -0.38
N GLU A 235 5.69 1.90 -0.73
CA GLU A 235 5.83 1.45 -2.11
C GLU A 235 4.81 0.35 -2.48
N PRO A 236 3.97 0.55 -3.52
CA PRO A 236 3.02 -0.45 -3.98
C PRO A 236 3.70 -1.70 -4.55
N PRO A 237 3.18 -2.91 -4.27
CA PRO A 237 3.71 -4.17 -4.79
C PRO A 237 4.00 -4.21 -6.30
N VAL A 238 3.14 -3.61 -7.15
CA VAL A 238 3.30 -3.58 -8.60
C VAL A 238 4.59 -2.87 -9.04
N LEU A 239 5.00 -1.81 -8.34
CA LEU A 239 6.25 -1.10 -8.65
C LEU A 239 7.47 -1.94 -8.27
N GLN A 240 7.40 -2.65 -7.14
CA GLN A 240 8.45 -3.57 -6.71
C GLN A 240 8.57 -4.77 -7.66
N ALA A 241 7.45 -5.24 -8.22
CA ALA A 241 7.40 -6.27 -9.25
C ALA A 241 8.05 -5.81 -10.56
N ALA A 242 7.72 -4.59 -11.01
CA ALA A 242 8.32 -4.00 -12.21
C ALA A 242 9.84 -3.83 -12.07
N ASP A 243 10.31 -3.40 -10.90
CA ASP A 243 11.74 -3.31 -10.56
C ASP A 243 12.41 -4.69 -10.58
N ALA A 244 11.75 -5.71 -10.04
CA ALA A 244 12.23 -7.09 -10.06
C ALA A 244 12.25 -7.69 -11.47
N VAL A 245 11.46 -7.22 -12.43
CA VAL A 245 11.59 -7.65 -13.83
C VAL A 245 12.76 -6.91 -14.49
N LEU A 246 12.76 -5.57 -14.44
CA LEU A 246 13.65 -4.71 -15.22
C LEU A 246 14.98 -4.38 -14.54
N GLY A 247 15.24 -4.94 -13.35
CA GLY A 247 16.48 -4.71 -12.62
C GLY A 247 16.70 -3.26 -12.18
N ILE A 248 15.64 -2.46 -12.07
CA ILE A 248 15.71 -1.07 -11.61
C ILE A 248 15.75 -1.04 -10.08
N GLY A 249 16.49 -0.10 -9.49
CA GLY A 249 16.53 0.08 -8.02
C GLY A 249 17.58 -0.76 -7.27
N GLY A 250 18.55 -1.37 -7.98
CA GLY A 250 19.66 -2.14 -7.37
C GLY A 250 21.02 -1.44 -7.37
N ARG A 251 21.14 -0.27 -8.01
CA ARG A 251 22.43 0.41 -8.26
C ARG A 251 22.92 1.35 -7.14
N ARG A 252 22.26 1.40 -5.99
CA ARG A 252 22.83 2.07 -4.81
C ARG A 252 23.38 0.98 -3.89
N LEU A 253 24.69 0.99 -3.67
CA LEU A 253 25.42 0.09 -2.78
C LEU A 253 24.62 -0.18 -1.49
N GLY A 254 24.29 -1.45 -1.25
CA GLY A 254 23.50 -1.91 -0.12
C GLY A 254 22.45 -2.95 -0.52
N GLU A 255 22.84 -4.23 -0.57
CA GLU A 255 21.96 -5.38 -0.83
C GLU A 255 20.76 -5.45 0.14
N GLY A 256 20.84 -4.79 1.30
CA GLY A 256 19.77 -4.68 2.29
C GLY A 256 18.59 -3.78 1.90
N ARG A 257 18.72 -2.85 0.94
CA ARG A 257 17.66 -1.84 0.70
C ARG A 257 16.38 -2.45 0.13
N ARG A 258 16.46 -3.37 -0.83
CA ARG A 258 15.27 -4.04 -1.40
C ARG A 258 14.62 -5.01 -0.41
N GLN A 259 15.42 -5.75 0.35
CA GLN A 259 14.90 -6.64 1.40
C GLN A 259 14.19 -5.85 2.49
N HIS A 260 14.73 -4.69 2.86
CA HIS A 260 14.11 -3.75 3.79
C HIS A 260 12.78 -3.19 3.26
N LEU A 261 12.66 -2.84 1.97
CA LEU A 261 11.37 -2.38 1.41
C LEU A 261 10.32 -3.50 1.38
N ARG A 262 10.75 -4.73 1.07
CA ARG A 262 9.85 -5.88 0.92
C ARG A 262 9.31 -6.43 2.23
N ARG A 263 9.90 -6.09 3.38
CA ARG A 263 9.47 -6.61 4.71
C ARG A 263 8.00 -6.33 5.03
N HIS A 264 7.44 -5.28 4.42
CA HIS A 264 6.04 -4.86 4.54
C HIS A 264 5.08 -5.60 3.60
N LEU A 265 5.58 -6.58 2.85
CA LEU A 265 4.78 -7.42 1.96
C LEU A 265 4.61 -8.82 2.57
N PRO A 266 3.46 -9.48 2.32
CA PRO A 266 3.24 -10.85 2.74
C PRO A 266 4.34 -11.82 2.26
N ALA A 267 4.60 -12.87 3.03
CA ALA A 267 5.67 -13.84 2.75
C ALA A 267 5.63 -14.39 1.31
N GLN A 268 4.45 -14.77 0.83
CA GLN A 268 4.25 -15.26 -0.54
C GLN A 268 4.69 -14.23 -1.59
N HIS A 269 4.36 -12.95 -1.38
CA HIS A 269 4.73 -11.88 -2.31
C HIS A 269 6.25 -11.64 -2.30
N ARG A 270 6.88 -11.65 -1.12
CA ARG A 270 8.34 -11.54 -0.99
C ARG A 270 9.06 -12.67 -1.70
N ALA A 271 8.56 -13.91 -1.56
CA ALA A 271 9.11 -15.09 -2.23
C ALA A 271 8.98 -14.96 -3.75
N TRP A 272 7.82 -14.54 -4.26
CA TRP A 272 7.60 -14.31 -5.68
C TRP A 272 8.56 -13.25 -6.25
N LEU A 273 8.70 -12.09 -5.58
CA LEU A 273 9.66 -11.06 -6.00
C LEU A 273 11.11 -11.56 -6.03
N SER A 274 11.48 -12.37 -5.04
CA SER A 274 12.82 -12.97 -4.98
C SER A 274 13.05 -13.99 -6.10
N ALA A 275 12.01 -14.72 -6.52
CA ALA A 275 12.07 -15.59 -7.69
C ALA A 275 12.20 -14.78 -8.98
N MET A 276 11.43 -13.70 -9.14
CA MET A 276 11.52 -12.81 -10.30
C MET A 276 12.90 -12.17 -10.43
N ASP A 277 13.53 -11.79 -9.32
CA ASP A 277 14.89 -11.26 -9.34
C ASP A 277 15.91 -12.21 -9.99
N ARG A 278 15.72 -13.53 -9.81
CA ARG A 278 16.56 -14.57 -10.42
C ARG A 278 16.11 -14.89 -11.83
N HIS A 279 14.82 -15.13 -12.05
CA HIS A 279 14.30 -15.62 -13.32
C HIS A 279 14.32 -14.58 -14.43
N CYS A 280 14.24 -13.29 -14.10
CA CYS A 280 14.36 -12.21 -15.08
C CYS A 280 15.82 -11.75 -15.29
N ALA A 281 16.79 -12.35 -14.60
CA ALA A 281 18.21 -12.00 -14.76
C ALA A 281 18.71 -12.10 -16.22
N PRO A 282 18.35 -13.12 -17.01
CA PRO A 282 18.76 -13.18 -18.43
C PRO A 282 18.23 -11.98 -19.23
N VAL A 283 16.94 -11.65 -19.10
CA VAL A 283 16.32 -10.49 -19.80
C VAL A 283 17.07 -9.20 -19.49
N ARG A 284 17.52 -9.00 -18.25
CA ARG A 284 18.28 -7.80 -17.85
C ARG A 284 19.63 -7.65 -18.56
N THR A 285 20.20 -8.74 -19.10
CA THR A 285 21.43 -8.65 -19.91
C THR A 285 21.25 -7.82 -21.18
N LEU A 286 20.02 -7.61 -21.64
CA LEU A 286 19.69 -6.68 -22.73
C LEU A 286 20.17 -5.25 -22.45
N ALA A 287 20.32 -4.87 -21.17
CA ALA A 287 20.88 -3.56 -20.78
C ALA A 287 22.30 -3.31 -21.30
N HIS A 288 23.05 -4.39 -21.59
CA HIS A 288 24.45 -4.35 -22.00
C HIS A 288 24.64 -4.73 -23.48
N ARG A 289 23.54 -4.95 -24.22
CA ARG A 289 23.55 -5.36 -25.63
C ARG A 289 23.21 -4.17 -26.55
N GLY A 290 23.56 -4.29 -27.82
CA GLY A 290 23.07 -3.43 -28.90
C GLY A 290 21.84 -4.02 -29.59
N GLY A 291 21.23 -3.24 -30.49
CA GLY A 291 20.13 -3.71 -31.36
C GLY A 291 18.71 -3.39 -30.86
N PRO A 292 17.69 -3.81 -31.63
CA PRO A 292 16.30 -3.41 -31.42
C PRO A 292 15.73 -3.90 -30.08
N ASP A 293 16.04 -5.12 -29.66
CA ASP A 293 15.48 -5.69 -28.41
C ASP A 293 16.07 -4.99 -27.17
N ALA A 294 17.35 -4.63 -27.23
CA ALA A 294 18.00 -3.81 -26.21
C ALA A 294 17.44 -2.37 -26.16
N ALA A 295 17.00 -1.82 -27.29
CA ALA A 295 16.33 -0.52 -27.33
C ALA A 295 14.95 -0.59 -26.63
N VAL A 296 14.15 -1.62 -26.92
CA VAL A 296 12.85 -1.84 -26.26
C VAL A 296 13.02 -2.06 -24.75
N TYR A 297 14.06 -2.81 -24.34
CA TYR A 297 14.36 -2.98 -22.92
C TYR A 297 14.70 -1.66 -22.21
N ARG A 298 15.52 -0.79 -22.85
CA ARG A 298 15.84 0.54 -22.31
C ARG A 298 14.60 1.44 -22.22
N GLU A 299 13.74 1.40 -23.23
CA GLU A 299 12.44 2.10 -23.21
C GLU A 299 11.57 1.64 -22.03
N ALA A 300 11.51 0.32 -21.76
CA ALA A 300 10.82 -0.22 -20.59
C ALA A 300 11.43 0.28 -19.27
N GLN A 301 12.76 0.42 -19.19
CA GLN A 301 13.41 0.98 -18.01
C GLN A 301 13.08 2.46 -17.82
N GLU A 302 13.17 3.26 -18.88
CA GLU A 302 12.85 4.69 -18.85
C GLU A 302 11.38 4.94 -18.49
N SER A 303 10.46 4.14 -19.06
CA SER A 303 9.04 4.21 -18.75
C SER A 303 8.75 3.86 -17.29
N LEU A 304 9.40 2.84 -16.73
CA LEU A 304 9.30 2.53 -15.30
C LEU A 304 9.86 3.65 -14.42
N ILE A 305 11.02 4.22 -14.75
CA ILE A 305 11.59 5.35 -14.01
C ILE A 305 10.62 6.53 -14.00
N ALA A 306 10.00 6.83 -15.15
CA ALA A 306 9.00 7.88 -15.26
C ALA A 306 7.74 7.58 -14.43
N LEU A 307 7.26 6.34 -14.44
CA LEU A 307 6.15 5.89 -13.60
C LEU A 307 6.46 6.06 -12.09
N ARG A 308 7.65 5.62 -11.65
CA ARG A 308 8.10 5.78 -10.25
C ARG A 308 8.16 7.25 -9.84
N ARG A 309 8.69 8.12 -10.70
CA ARG A 309 8.73 9.58 -10.45
C ARG A 309 7.32 10.16 -10.29
N THR A 310 6.39 9.77 -11.17
CA THR A 310 4.99 10.20 -11.06
C THR A 310 4.36 9.73 -9.75
N TYR A 311 4.52 8.46 -9.37
CA TYR A 311 3.99 7.96 -8.09
C TYR A 311 4.62 8.68 -6.88
N THR A 312 5.93 8.88 -6.90
CA THR A 312 6.66 9.61 -5.85
C THR A 312 6.16 11.05 -5.72
N ALA A 313 5.86 11.72 -6.85
CA ALA A 313 5.27 13.05 -6.84
C ALA A 313 3.86 13.05 -6.19
N LEU A 314 3.02 12.06 -6.46
CA LEU A 314 1.71 11.93 -5.80
C LEU A 314 1.86 11.76 -4.28
N VAL A 315 2.79 10.90 -3.84
CA VAL A 315 3.12 10.72 -2.42
C VAL A 315 3.57 12.04 -1.78
N HIS A 316 4.47 12.78 -2.44
CA HIS A 316 4.92 14.08 -1.95
C HIS A 316 3.79 15.11 -1.89
N THR A 317 2.90 15.15 -2.89
CA THR A 317 1.72 16.02 -2.86
C THR A 317 0.78 15.65 -1.71
N ALA A 318 0.59 14.35 -1.45
CA ALA A 318 -0.23 13.90 -0.33
C ALA A 318 0.36 14.27 1.03
N ALA A 319 1.69 14.27 1.15
CA ALA A 319 2.42 14.67 2.35
C ALA A 319 2.76 16.18 2.41
N ALA A 320 2.37 16.96 1.41
CA ALA A 320 2.63 18.40 1.40
C ALA A 320 1.69 19.12 2.37
N PRO A 321 2.15 20.18 3.07
CA PRO A 321 1.26 21.05 3.82
C PRO A 321 0.14 21.59 2.92
N THR A 322 -1.04 21.77 3.50
CA THR A 322 -2.08 22.58 2.84
C THR A 322 -1.64 24.04 2.94
N PRO A 323 -1.55 24.79 1.82
CA PRO A 323 -1.30 26.22 1.92
C PRO A 323 -2.41 26.83 2.77
N GLY A 324 -2.03 27.42 3.91
CA GLY A 324 -2.98 28.16 4.76
C GLY A 324 -3.52 29.38 4.00
N PRO A 325 -4.61 30.00 4.49
CA PRO A 325 -4.95 31.33 4.01
C PRO A 325 -3.73 32.24 4.18
N PHE A 326 -3.38 32.99 3.13
CA PHE A 326 -2.41 34.07 3.25
C PHE A 326 -2.86 34.96 4.42
N PRO A 327 -1.97 35.39 5.33
CA PRO A 327 -2.36 36.35 6.34
C PRO A 327 -2.97 37.56 5.62
N GLU A 328 -4.19 37.95 6.01
CA GLU A 328 -4.78 39.20 5.54
C GLU A 328 -3.77 40.31 5.83
N ALA A 329 -3.42 41.09 4.80
CA ALA A 329 -2.56 42.24 4.95
C ALA A 329 -3.21 43.19 5.97
N ALA A 330 -2.48 43.48 7.04
CA ALA A 330 -2.88 44.40 8.10
C ALA A 330 -3.08 45.83 7.60
#